data_AF-A0A1X1RMK4-F1
#
_entry.id   AF-A0A1X1RMK4-F1
#
_cell.length_a   1.000
_cell.length_b   1.000
_cell.length_c   1.000
_cell.angle_alpha   90.00
_cell.angle_beta   90.00
_cell.angle_gamma   90.00
#
_symmetry.space_group_name_H-M   'P 1'
#
loop_
_entity.id
_entity.type
_entity.pdbx_description
1 polymer ?
#
loop_
_entity_poly.entity_id
_entity_poly.type
_entity_poly.pdbx_seq_one_letter_code
_entity_poly.pdbx_strand_id
1 'polypeptide(L)'
;MDSTTQTQQLCTAYVLALVSAPDQQERPIDVLPIATALRLALLSNPAADPGVRAAITELAEINEGWIASKENFGPKGLATPPTYDKIRAKDVFTQAATVCQVQR
;
A
#
# COMPACT_ATOMS: atom_id res chain seq x y z
N MET A 1 -8.32 -17.43 -12.93
CA MET A 1 -7.96 -16.12 -13.52
C MET A 1 -6.47 -16.15 -13.82
N ASP A 2 -6.03 -15.75 -15.01
CA ASP A 2 -4.61 -15.76 -15.35
C ASP A 2 -3.82 -14.65 -14.62
N SER A 3 -2.49 -14.74 -14.68
CA SER A 3 -1.59 -13.80 -14.01
C SER A 3 -1.75 -12.36 -14.52
N THR A 4 -1.97 -12.19 -15.83
CA THR A 4 -2.19 -10.88 -16.46
C THR A 4 -3.43 -10.19 -15.89
N THR A 5 -4.55 -10.90 -15.82
CA THR A 5 -5.81 -10.38 -15.29
C THR A 5 -5.69 -10.02 -13.81
N GLN A 6 -5.03 -10.87 -13.01
CA GLN A 6 -4.80 -10.57 -11.59
C GLN A 6 -3.88 -9.36 -11.40
N THR A 7 -2.88 -9.20 -12.26
CA THR A 7 -1.99 -8.03 -12.25
C THR A 7 -2.76 -6.76 -12.56
N GLN A 8 -3.62 -6.78 -13.58
CA GLN A 8 -4.50 -5.66 -13.92
C GLN A 8 -5.44 -5.32 -12.77
N GLN A 9 -6.03 -6.32 -12.10
CA GLN A 9 -6.92 -6.10 -10.95
C GLN A 9 -6.18 -5.50 -9.76
N LEU A 10 -4.97 -5.99 -9.45
CA LEU A 10 -4.14 -5.46 -8.38
C LEU A 10 -3.75 -3.99 -8.64
N CYS A 11 -3.29 -3.67 -9.85
CA CYS A 11 -2.98 -2.28 -10.21
C CYS A 11 -4.21 -1.39 -10.24
N THR A 12 -5.37 -1.91 -10.64
CA THR A 12 -6.65 -1.18 -10.59
C THR A 12 -7.03 -0.82 -9.16
N ALA A 13 -6.93 -1.77 -8.23
CA ALA A 13 -7.19 -1.53 -6.81
C ALA A 13 -6.23 -0.49 -6.22
N TYR A 14 -4.95 -0.54 -6.60
CA TYR A 14 -3.96 0.48 -6.23
C TYR A 14 -4.36 1.88 -6.72
N VAL A 15 -4.72 2.02 -8.01
CA VAL A 15 -5.14 3.31 -8.57
C VAL A 15 -6.37 3.86 -7.84
N LEU A 16 -7.37 3.02 -7.59
CA LEU A 16 -8.57 3.41 -6.84
C LEU A 16 -8.23 3.88 -5.43
N ALA A 17 -7.35 3.17 -4.73
CA ALA A 17 -6.89 3.56 -3.41
C ALA A 17 -6.18 4.93 -3.45
N LEU A 18 -5.32 5.16 -4.45
CA LEU A 18 -4.59 6.43 -4.63
C LEU A 18 -5.53 7.61 -4.94
N VAL A 19 -6.51 7.45 -5.83
CA VAL A 19 -7.44 8.55 -6.19
C VAL A 19 -8.49 8.82 -5.12
N SER A 20 -8.74 7.85 -4.23
CA SER A 20 -9.64 8.01 -3.08
C SER A 20 -8.97 8.66 -1.87
N ALA A 21 -7.65 8.80 -1.88
CA ALA A 21 -6.91 9.39 -0.77
C ALA A 21 -7.24 10.90 -0.64
N PRO A 22 -7.48 11.40 0.58
CA PRO A 22 -7.66 12.84 0.78
C PRO A 22 -6.37 13.60 0.48
N ASP A 23 -6.50 14.85 0.05
CA ASP A 23 -5.35 15.73 -0.24
C ASP A 23 -4.43 15.91 0.97
N GLN A 24 -5.01 15.87 2.17
CA GLN A 24 -4.29 15.94 3.44
C GLN A 24 -4.63 14.72 4.29
N GLN A 25 -3.60 13.94 4.60
CA GLN A 25 -3.67 12.82 5.53
C GLN A 25 -3.20 13.30 6.90
N GLU A 26 -4.13 13.47 7.84
CA GLU A 26 -3.80 13.99 9.18
C GLU A 26 -3.93 12.93 10.25
N ARG A 27 -4.93 12.06 10.13
CA ARG A 27 -5.31 11.05 11.12
C ARG A 27 -5.12 9.64 10.56
N PRO A 28 -4.87 8.63 11.42
CA PRO A 28 -4.80 7.22 11.00
C PRO A 28 -5.96 6.75 10.13
N ILE A 29 -7.18 7.18 10.45
CA ILE A 29 -8.39 6.76 9.73
C ILE A 29 -8.43 7.25 8.27
N ASP A 30 -7.66 8.29 7.94
CA ASP A 30 -7.56 8.81 6.58
C ASP A 30 -6.71 7.88 5.69
N VAL A 31 -5.89 7.00 6.29
CA VAL A 31 -4.94 6.10 5.60
C VAL A 31 -5.29 4.61 5.80
N LEU A 32 -5.94 4.25 6.91
CA LEU A 32 -6.33 2.86 7.20
C LEU A 32 -7.15 2.18 6.09
N PRO A 33 -8.15 2.84 5.47
CA PRO A 33 -8.88 2.26 4.35
C PRO A 33 -7.99 1.95 3.14
N ILE A 34 -6.99 2.80 2.86
CA ILE A 34 -6.02 2.61 1.77
C ILE A 34 -5.19 1.36 2.04
N ALA A 35 -4.55 1.27 3.22
CA ALA A 35 -3.75 0.10 3.60
C ALA A 35 -4.58 -1.20 3.54
N THR A 36 -5.81 -1.15 4.06
CA THR A 36 -6.73 -2.30 4.07
C THR A 36 -7.09 -2.73 2.65
N ALA A 37 -7.43 -1.79 1.77
CA ALA A 37 -7.77 -2.09 0.38
C ALA A 37 -6.61 -2.74 -0.37
N LEU A 38 -5.38 -2.26 -0.17
CA LEU A 38 -4.18 -2.85 -0.79
C LEU A 38 -3.93 -4.28 -0.29
N ARG A 39 -4.06 -4.54 1.02
CA ARG A 39 -3.93 -5.89 1.59
C ARG A 39 -4.98 -6.86 1.03
N LEU A 40 -6.24 -6.43 0.94
CA LEU A 40 -7.30 -7.24 0.35
C LEU A 40 -7.07 -7.52 -1.14
N ALA A 41 -6.58 -6.53 -1.89
CA ALA A 41 -6.23 -6.69 -3.29
C ALA A 41 -5.09 -7.70 -3.48
N LEU A 42 -4.05 -7.64 -2.64
CA LEU A 42 -2.94 -8.60 -2.65
C LEU A 42 -3.41 -10.04 -2.35
N LEU A 43 -4.32 -10.21 -1.38
CA LEU A 43 -4.90 -11.51 -1.03
C LEU A 43 -5.78 -12.06 -2.16
N SER A 44 -6.52 -11.19 -2.85
CA SER A 44 -7.41 -11.57 -3.95
C SER A 44 -6.67 -11.90 -5.26
N ASN A 45 -5.42 -11.45 -5.39
CA ASN A 45 -4.61 -11.57 -6.60
C ASN A 45 -3.26 -12.29 -6.35
N PRO A 46 -3.26 -13.54 -5.84
CA PRO A 46 -2.03 -14.23 -5.46
C PRO A 46 -1.10 -14.57 -6.63
N ALA A 47 -1.62 -14.66 -7.85
CA ALA A 47 -0.86 -14.98 -9.06
C ALA A 47 -0.56 -13.75 -9.94
N ALA A 48 -0.84 -12.53 -9.46
CA ALA A 48 -0.36 -11.32 -10.11
C ALA A 48 1.18 -11.32 -10.21
N ASP A 49 1.71 -10.51 -11.12
CA ASP A 49 3.14 -10.34 -11.36
C ASP A 49 3.90 -10.16 -10.02
N PRO A 50 4.98 -10.92 -9.78
CA PRO A 50 5.71 -10.85 -8.51
C PRO A 50 6.28 -9.47 -8.19
N GLY A 51 6.74 -8.72 -9.19
CA GLY A 51 7.28 -7.37 -9.02
C GLY A 51 6.20 -6.37 -8.63
N VAL A 52 5.02 -6.46 -9.25
CA VAL A 52 3.84 -5.67 -8.87
C VAL A 52 3.40 -6.02 -7.45
N ARG A 53 3.30 -7.31 -7.12
CA ARG A 53 2.92 -7.76 -5.76
C ARG A 53 3.89 -7.25 -4.70
N ALA A 54 5.20 -7.30 -4.97
CA ALA A 54 6.21 -6.79 -4.04
C ALA A 54 6.04 -5.28 -3.80
N ALA A 55 5.94 -4.48 -4.87
CA ALA A 55 5.78 -3.03 -4.76
C ALA A 55 4.49 -2.62 -4.00
N ILE A 56 3.37 -3.30 -4.28
CA ILE A 56 2.10 -3.01 -3.58
C ILE A 56 2.14 -3.51 -2.11
N THR A 57 2.88 -4.57 -1.82
CA THR A 57 3.11 -5.03 -0.43
C THR A 57 3.88 -3.98 0.36
N GLU A 58 4.99 -3.47 -0.19
CA GLU A 58 5.76 -2.40 0.45
C GLU A 58 4.93 -1.13 0.64
N LEU A 59 4.06 -0.80 -0.33
CA LEU A 59 3.16 0.34 -0.22
C LEU A 59 2.14 0.15 0.92
N ALA A 60 1.57 -1.05 1.07
CA ALA A 60 0.67 -1.35 2.18
C ALA A 60 1.41 -1.22 3.53
N GLU A 61 2.63 -1.73 3.63
CA GLU A 61 3.47 -1.65 4.84
C GLU A 61 3.85 -0.22 5.20
N ILE A 62 4.17 0.63 4.21
CA ILE A 62 4.45 2.05 4.45
C ILE A 62 3.24 2.77 5.02
N ASN A 63 2.04 2.49 4.51
CA ASN A 63 0.80 3.08 5.01
C ASN A 63 0.48 2.58 6.44
N GLU A 64 0.69 1.30 6.72
CA GLU A 64 0.57 0.74 8.09
C GLU A 64 1.58 1.35 9.05
N GLY A 65 2.83 1.54 8.62
CA GLY A 65 3.84 2.22 9.42
C GLY A 65 3.51 3.68 9.68
N TRP A 66 2.95 4.38 8.69
CA TRP A 66 2.48 5.75 8.86
C TRP A 66 1.40 5.83 9.94
N ILE A 67 0.41 4.93 9.89
CA ILE A 67 -0.66 4.81 10.90
C ILE A 67 -0.07 4.59 12.29
N ALA A 68 0.86 3.63 12.43
CA ALA A 68 1.52 3.35 13.70
C ALA A 68 2.31 4.56 14.21
N SER A 69 3.01 5.28 13.32
CA SER A 69 3.78 6.46 13.68
C SER A 69 2.92 7.61 14.20
N LYS A 70 1.72 7.81 13.65
CA LYS A 70 0.79 8.87 14.08
C LYS A 70 0.29 8.67 15.50
N GLU A 71 0.11 7.44 15.92
CA GLU A 71 -0.32 7.08 17.28
C GLU A 71 0.87 6.80 18.22
N ASN A 72 2.11 6.99 17.76
CA ASN A 72 3.33 6.56 18.44
C ASN A 72 3.27 5.09 18.90
N PHE A 73 2.59 4.25 18.12
CA PHE A 73 2.38 2.85 18.43
C PHE A 73 3.63 2.04 18.03
N GLY A 74 4.38 1.60 19.03
CA GLY A 74 5.55 0.74 18.86
C GLY A 74 5.25 -0.75 19.12
N PRO A 75 6.30 -1.60 19.13
CA PRO A 75 6.16 -3.01 19.46
C PRO A 75 5.50 -3.21 20.83
N LYS A 76 4.45 -4.03 20.87
CA LYS A 76 3.71 -4.35 22.10
C LYS A 76 3.20 -5.79 22.07
N GLY A 77 3.72 -6.64 22.95
CA GLY A 77 3.37 -8.07 22.97
C GLY A 77 3.77 -8.75 21.66
N LEU A 78 2.82 -9.41 21.00
CA LEU A 78 3.03 -10.06 19.69
C LEU A 78 2.90 -9.09 18.50
N ALA A 79 2.48 -7.84 18.74
CA ALA A 79 2.31 -6.86 17.68
C ALA A 79 3.63 -6.10 17.43
N THR A 80 4.13 -6.19 16.20
CA THR A 80 5.29 -5.41 15.74
C THR A 80 4.88 -4.64 14.48
N PRO A 81 4.47 -3.37 14.59
CA PRO A 81 4.07 -2.59 13.43
C PRO A 81 5.28 -2.24 12.55
N PRO A 82 5.09 -2.03 11.23
CA PRO A 82 6.12 -1.48 10.38
C PRO A 82 6.56 -0.09 10.86
N THR A 83 7.81 0.28 10.59
CA THR A 83 8.32 1.63 10.85
C THR A 83 8.03 2.56 9.66
N TYR A 84 7.62 3.79 9.93
CA TYR A 84 7.49 4.81 8.90
C TYR A 84 8.80 5.55 8.66
N ASP A 85 9.23 5.60 7.41
CA ASP A 85 10.31 6.47 6.93
C ASP A 85 9.78 7.30 5.76
N LYS A 86 9.89 8.64 5.88
CA LYS A 86 9.32 9.57 4.90
C LYS A 86 10.05 9.55 3.56
N ILE A 87 11.36 9.30 3.55
CA ILE A 87 12.16 9.21 2.33
C ILE A 87 11.77 7.93 1.59
N ARG A 88 11.79 6.80 2.31
CA ARG A 88 11.37 5.50 1.79
C ARG A 88 9.93 5.52 1.28
N ALA A 89 9.04 6.22 1.98
CA ALA A 89 7.65 6.33 1.56
C ALA A 89 7.54 6.89 0.14
N LYS A 90 8.24 7.99 -0.16
CA LYS A 90 8.25 8.60 -1.49
C LYS A 90 8.67 7.59 -2.56
N ASP A 91 9.77 6.88 -2.31
CA ASP A 91 10.31 5.90 -3.26
C ASP A 91 9.34 4.74 -3.51
N VAL A 92 8.68 4.25 -2.45
CA VAL A 92 7.68 3.17 -2.55
C VAL A 92 6.44 3.62 -3.34
N PHE A 93 5.94 4.84 -3.11
CA PHE A 93 4.84 5.39 -3.92
C PHE A 93 5.24 5.51 -5.40
N THR A 94 6.45 6.02 -5.69
CA THR A 94 6.98 6.10 -7.06
C THR A 94 7.15 4.73 -7.70
N GLN A 95 7.64 3.74 -6.94
CA GLN A 95 7.83 2.38 -7.43
C GLN A 95 6.49 1.72 -7.77
N ALA A 96 5.48 1.82 -6.90
CA ALA A 96 4.13 1.32 -7.15
C ALA A 96 3.51 1.94 -8.41
N ALA A 97 3.64 3.26 -8.57
CA ALA A 97 3.21 3.97 -9.78
C ALA A 97 3.94 3.46 -11.04
N THR A 98 5.24 3.20 -10.93
CA THR A 98 6.08 2.75 -12.05
C THR A 98 5.72 1.34 -12.51
N VAL A 99 5.60 0.37 -11.59
CA VAL A 99 5.28 -1.03 -11.96
C VAL A 99 3.85 -1.17 -12.48
N CYS A 100 2.93 -0.33 -11.99
CA CYS A 100 1.57 -0.26 -12.52
C CYS A 100 1.41 0.69 -13.71
N GLN A 101 2.50 1.32 -14.18
CA GLN A 101 2.54 2.21 -15.35
C GLN A 101 1.53 3.36 -15.28
N VAL A 102 1.31 3.90 -14.08
CA VAL A 102 0.39 5.00 -13.80
C VAL A 102 1.18 6.18 -13.23
N GLN A 103 1.84 6.92 -14.11
CA GLN A 103 2.45 8.19 -13.75
C GLN A 103 1.38 9.29 -13.82
N ARG A 104 1.34 10.14 -12.78
CA ARG A 104 0.57 11.39 -12.77
C ARG A 104 1.34 12.48 -13.51
#